data_AF-U9VYJ1-F1
#
_entry.id   AF-U9VYJ1-F1
#
_cell.length_a   1.000
_cell.length_b   1.000
_cell.length_c   1.000
_cell.angle_alpha   90.00
_cell.angle_beta   90.00
_cell.angle_gamma   90.00
#
_symmetry.space_group_name_H-M   'P 1'
#
loop_
_entity.id
_entity.type
_entity.pdbx_description
1 polymer ?
#
loop_
_entity_poly.entity_id
_entity_poly.type
_entity_poly.pdbx_seq_one_letter_code
_entity_poly.pdbx_strand_id
1 'polypeptide(L)'
;MAQVFDVVIRPMGENERRSVHALMRRAFALSDQLAFSWTPNVLVAEGDGQLLGAIVLKLFALPHHRKAGSISWLFTAPEVRGQGVGQRLVEAGLDFFEQQGCDEILVTVEGFNTSSSKLFSTRGFKILSPGAQFRRYGLATFAVWAKLSHYFDLGHFIWMRPAPQSSDSPTLQWWGTIIANSLIGLLILWRLGDSIAVNPWMWWQLPPIVMLLFGVRYLGMVLMARQQGLAVRFRAWESGFMLSAAIALVFVGAMYPIPGSVYPTATQWRYRDLLPKLGRMALAGTLPVLLILWGAWMISQLGLLSTAWLKILLLVGKPLILFDIVMPFFPFFSFNGRRLWDWHKGIWAVLATAAIAVFLICEA
;
A
#
# COMPACT_ATOMS: atom_id res chain seq x y z
N MET A 1 -36.35 6.85 3.30
CA MET A 1 -35.84 8.19 2.94
C MET A 1 -34.70 8.50 3.89
N ALA A 2 -33.49 8.77 3.40
CA ALA A 2 -32.38 9.16 4.27
C ALA A 2 -32.67 10.57 4.82
N GLN A 3 -32.62 10.75 6.14
CA GLN A 3 -32.65 12.08 6.75
C GLN A 3 -31.50 12.89 6.16
N VAL A 4 -31.83 13.93 5.40
CA VAL A 4 -30.85 14.93 4.99
C VAL A 4 -30.64 15.81 6.22
N PHE A 5 -29.61 15.49 7.01
CA PHE A 5 -29.13 16.42 8.02
C PHE A 5 -28.75 17.72 7.31
N ASP A 6 -29.22 18.85 7.82
CA ASP A 6 -28.72 20.16 7.37
C ASP A 6 -27.29 20.31 7.91
N VAL A 7 -26.35 19.71 7.19
CA VAL A 7 -24.94 19.72 7.58
C VAL A 7 -24.35 21.06 7.19
N VAL A 8 -23.65 21.72 8.10
CA VAL A 8 -22.86 22.92 7.82
C VAL A 8 -21.39 22.54 7.85
N ILE A 9 -20.64 22.93 6.82
CA ILE A 9 -19.19 22.78 6.81
C ILE A 9 -18.56 24.12 7.18
N ARG A 10 -17.72 24.13 8.21
CA ARG A 10 -17.07 25.34 8.72
C ARG A 10 -15.66 25.05 9.23
N PRO A 11 -14.80 26.07 9.40
CA PRO A 11 -13.55 25.92 10.13
C PRO A 11 -13.78 25.36 11.54
N MET A 12 -12.84 24.53 12.00
CA MET A 12 -12.81 24.05 13.38
C MET A 12 -12.55 25.23 14.33
N GLY A 13 -13.38 25.38 15.35
CA GLY A 13 -13.18 26.35 16.42
C GLY A 13 -12.01 25.97 17.32
N GLU A 14 -11.40 26.97 17.97
CA GLU A 14 -10.18 26.79 18.79
C GLU A 14 -10.37 25.77 19.92
N ASN A 15 -11.56 25.74 20.52
CA ASN A 15 -11.91 24.85 21.64
C ASN A 15 -12.43 23.47 21.20
N GLU A 16 -12.57 23.20 19.89
CA GLU A 16 -13.17 21.97 19.39
C GLU A 16 -12.17 20.83 19.17
N ARG A 17 -10.86 21.12 19.29
CA ARG A 17 -9.79 20.15 19.01
C ARG A 17 -9.97 18.84 19.76
N ARG A 18 -10.40 18.90 21.03
CA ARG A 18 -10.63 17.70 21.87
C ARG A 18 -11.79 16.86 21.34
N SER A 19 -12.89 17.52 20.97
CA SER A 19 -14.09 16.87 20.42
C SER A 19 -13.83 16.25 19.05
N VAL A 20 -13.12 16.95 18.17
CA VAL A 20 -12.69 16.41 16.87
C VAL A 20 -11.72 15.24 17.04
N HIS A 21 -10.81 15.30 18.02
CA HIS A 21 -9.93 14.17 18.33
C HIS A 21 -10.71 12.95 18.83
N ALA A 22 -11.73 13.14 19.68
CA ALA A 22 -12.59 12.06 20.15
C ALA A 22 -13.37 11.42 18.98
N LEU A 23 -13.83 12.23 18.03
CA LEU A 23 -14.46 11.76 16.80
C LEU A 23 -13.49 10.93 15.93
N MET A 24 -12.26 11.41 15.76
CA MET A 24 -11.19 10.69 15.05
C MET A 24 -10.95 9.30 15.64
N ARG A 25 -10.85 9.20 16.98
CA ARG A 25 -10.65 7.92 17.69
C ARG A 25 -11.80 6.94 17.51
N ARG A 26 -13.03 7.43 17.32
CA ARG A 26 -14.21 6.59 17.00
C ARG A 26 -14.22 6.14 15.54
N ALA A 27 -13.65 6.94 14.64
CA ALA A 27 -13.67 6.66 13.22
C ALA A 27 -12.58 5.66 12.78
N PHE A 28 -11.43 5.67 13.44
CA PHE A 28 -10.23 4.94 13.05
C PHE A 28 -9.81 3.85 14.02
N ALA A 29 -9.13 2.81 13.51
CA ALA A 29 -8.51 1.79 14.34
C ALA A 29 -7.33 2.38 15.13
N LEU A 30 -6.91 1.72 16.22
CA LEU A 30 -5.84 2.23 17.10
C LEU A 30 -4.55 2.54 16.34
N SER A 31 -4.19 1.71 15.36
CA SER A 31 -2.99 1.91 14.54
C SER A 31 -3.03 3.19 13.73
N ASP A 32 -4.18 3.51 13.13
CA ASP A 32 -4.38 4.73 12.36
C ASP A 32 -4.42 5.96 13.27
N GLN A 33 -4.93 5.80 14.51
CA GLN A 33 -4.92 6.86 15.53
C GLN A 33 -3.50 7.30 15.90
N LEU A 34 -2.54 6.36 15.96
CA LEU A 34 -1.14 6.65 16.27
C LEU A 34 -0.43 7.44 15.16
N ALA A 35 -0.87 7.28 13.91
CA ALA A 35 -0.34 8.03 12.78
C ALA A 35 -0.99 9.42 12.61
N PHE A 36 -2.08 9.69 13.34
CA PHE A 36 -2.85 10.92 13.19
C PHE A 36 -2.00 12.17 13.48
N SER A 37 -2.13 13.17 12.60
CA SER A 37 -1.42 14.44 12.71
C SER A 37 -2.32 15.62 12.39
N TRP A 38 -2.09 16.71 13.12
CA TRP A 38 -2.82 17.96 12.95
C TRP A 38 -2.13 18.87 11.94
N THR A 39 -2.94 19.68 11.26
CA THR A 39 -2.49 20.86 10.51
C THR A 39 -3.27 22.09 11.01
N PRO A 40 -2.84 23.30 10.65
CA PRO A 40 -3.60 24.52 10.98
C PRO A 40 -4.97 24.61 10.29
N ASN A 41 -5.18 23.86 9.19
CA ASN A 41 -6.39 23.97 8.38
C ASN A 41 -7.27 22.74 8.60
N VAL A 42 -8.30 22.87 9.43
CA VAL A 42 -9.26 21.80 9.71
C VAL A 42 -10.67 22.34 9.47
N LEU A 43 -11.45 21.63 8.68
CA LEU A 43 -12.89 21.88 8.54
C LEU A 43 -13.67 20.77 9.25
N VAL A 44 -14.77 21.14 9.87
CA VAL A 44 -15.70 20.23 10.54
C VAL A 44 -17.05 20.24 9.85
N ALA A 45 -17.72 19.10 9.90
CA ALA A 45 -19.12 18.96 9.53
C ALA A 45 -19.95 18.94 10.80
N GLU A 46 -20.90 19.87 10.91
CA GLU A 46 -21.82 19.97 12.04
C GLU A 46 -23.26 19.80 11.55
N GLY A 47 -24.09 19.06 12.30
CA GLY A 47 -25.53 19.00 12.08
C GLY A 47 -26.23 18.80 13.43
N ASP A 48 -27.35 19.49 13.63
CA ASP A 48 -28.11 19.48 14.89
C ASP A 48 -27.24 19.76 16.15
N GLY A 49 -26.25 20.66 16.03
CA GLY A 49 -25.31 21.00 17.11
C GLY A 49 -24.26 19.92 17.42
N GLN A 50 -24.14 18.88 16.58
CA GLN A 50 -23.22 17.77 16.78
C GLN A 50 -22.15 17.71 15.68
N LEU A 51 -20.91 17.36 16.06
CA LEU A 51 -19.83 17.11 15.11
C LEU A 51 -20.02 15.75 14.42
N LEU A 52 -20.26 15.79 13.11
CA LEU A 52 -20.53 14.64 12.26
C LEU A 52 -19.30 14.15 11.50
N GLY A 53 -18.28 14.98 11.34
CA GLY A 53 -17.04 14.63 10.65
C GLY A 53 -16.02 15.76 10.64
N ALA A 54 -14.81 15.46 10.17
CA ALA A 54 -13.79 16.47 9.94
C ALA A 54 -12.87 16.09 8.78
N ILE A 55 -12.22 17.11 8.22
CA ILE A 55 -11.20 17.00 7.19
C ILE A 55 -9.98 17.86 7.59
N VAL A 56 -8.80 17.26 7.53
CA VAL A 56 -7.53 17.91 7.86
C VAL A 56 -6.78 18.20 6.56
N LEU A 57 -6.52 19.48 6.32
CA LEU A 57 -6.01 20.01 5.05
C LEU A 57 -4.59 20.53 5.23
N LYS A 58 -3.71 20.21 4.29
CA LYS A 58 -2.31 20.62 4.29
C LYS A 58 -2.00 21.45 3.06
N LEU A 59 -1.23 22.50 3.24
CA LEU A 59 -0.65 23.31 2.16
C LEU A 59 0.87 23.12 2.17
N PHE A 60 1.49 22.99 1.01
CA PHE A 60 2.94 22.98 0.89
C PHE A 60 3.42 23.47 -0.48
N ALA A 61 4.64 23.99 -0.52
CA ALA A 61 5.28 24.41 -1.76
C ALA A 61 5.78 23.21 -2.57
N LEU A 62 5.74 23.36 -3.89
CA LEU A 62 6.25 22.44 -4.89
C LEU A 62 7.38 23.11 -5.70
N PRO A 63 8.14 22.34 -6.49
CA PRO A 63 9.08 22.90 -7.45
C PRO A 63 8.41 23.88 -8.43
N HIS A 64 9.20 24.83 -8.95
CA HIS A 64 8.78 25.86 -9.90
C HIS A 64 7.72 26.83 -9.34
N HIS A 65 7.85 27.21 -8.07
CA HIS A 65 6.95 28.16 -7.37
C HIS A 65 5.47 27.73 -7.36
N ARG A 66 5.21 26.44 -7.54
CA ARG A 66 3.86 25.88 -7.47
C ARG A 66 3.44 25.59 -6.03
N LYS A 67 2.15 25.49 -5.78
CA LYS A 67 1.54 25.23 -4.48
C LYS A 67 0.65 23.99 -4.54
N ALA A 68 0.83 23.08 -3.59
CA ALA A 68 0.00 21.90 -3.42
C ALA A 68 -0.97 22.06 -2.24
N GLY A 69 -2.21 21.59 -2.45
CA GLY A 69 -3.11 21.17 -1.39
C GLY A 69 -3.01 19.66 -1.15
N SER A 70 -3.22 19.21 0.08
CA SER A 70 -3.35 17.79 0.39
C SER A 70 -4.39 17.52 1.45
N ILE A 71 -5.21 16.49 1.22
CA ILE A 71 -6.15 15.98 2.24
C ILE A 71 -5.38 14.95 3.06
N SER A 72 -5.01 15.30 4.29
CA SER A 72 -4.24 14.43 5.17
C SER A 72 -5.12 13.44 5.93
N TRP A 73 -6.29 13.90 6.39
CA TRP A 73 -7.24 13.05 7.10
C TRP A 73 -8.67 13.42 6.70
N LEU A 74 -9.51 12.39 6.54
CA LEU A 74 -10.94 12.53 6.33
C LEU A 74 -11.64 11.47 7.16
N PHE A 75 -12.54 11.89 8.03
CA PHE A 75 -13.30 10.96 8.85
C PHE A 75 -14.68 11.50 9.19
N THR A 76 -15.61 10.57 9.41
CA THR A 76 -17.00 10.85 9.78
C THR A 76 -17.37 9.97 10.96
N ALA A 77 -18.34 10.44 11.75
CA ALA A 77 -18.94 9.65 12.80
C ALA A 77 -19.48 8.33 12.17
N PRO A 78 -19.28 7.17 12.83
CA PRO A 78 -19.75 5.89 12.30
C PRO A 78 -21.23 5.89 11.89
N GLU A 79 -22.05 6.65 12.61
CA GLU A 79 -23.51 6.73 12.47
C GLU A 79 -23.96 7.45 11.20
N VAL A 80 -23.15 8.37 10.66
CA VAL A 80 -23.48 9.17 9.46
C VAL A 80 -22.78 8.68 8.19
N ARG A 81 -22.12 7.53 8.25
CA ARG A 81 -21.45 6.94 7.07
C ARG A 81 -22.46 6.62 5.99
N GLY A 82 -22.10 6.92 4.74
CA GLY A 82 -22.97 6.71 3.59
C GLY A 82 -24.05 7.78 3.40
N GLN A 83 -24.13 8.80 4.27
CA GLN A 83 -25.11 9.89 4.19
C GLN A 83 -24.57 11.15 3.50
N GLY A 84 -23.43 11.06 2.80
CA GLY A 84 -22.86 12.18 2.04
C GLY A 84 -21.99 13.18 2.82
N VAL A 85 -21.90 13.08 4.15
CA VAL A 85 -21.09 13.99 5.00
C VAL A 85 -19.63 14.07 4.54
N GLY A 86 -18.99 12.93 4.31
CA GLY A 86 -17.60 12.90 3.82
C GLY A 86 -17.42 13.52 2.44
N GLN A 87 -18.46 13.46 1.60
CA GLN A 87 -18.45 14.10 0.27
C GLN A 87 -18.49 15.63 0.41
N ARG A 88 -19.35 16.16 1.27
CA ARG A 88 -19.45 17.61 1.53
C ARG A 88 -18.16 18.17 2.14
N LEU A 89 -17.54 17.42 3.05
CA LEU A 89 -16.22 17.77 3.61
C LEU A 89 -15.14 17.84 2.53
N VAL A 90 -15.12 16.88 1.60
CA VAL A 90 -14.15 16.91 0.48
C VAL A 90 -14.44 18.08 -0.45
N GLU A 91 -15.69 18.36 -0.80
CA GLU A 91 -16.06 19.52 -1.64
C GLU A 91 -15.57 20.83 -1.01
N ALA A 92 -15.88 21.08 0.26
CA ALA A 92 -15.40 22.26 0.96
C ALA A 92 -13.86 22.32 1.08
N GLY A 93 -13.19 21.17 1.22
CA GLY A 93 -11.73 21.09 1.22
C GLY A 93 -11.12 21.43 -0.14
N LEU A 94 -11.79 21.05 -1.24
CA LEU A 94 -11.37 21.42 -2.60
C LEU A 94 -11.55 22.92 -2.83
N ASP A 95 -12.68 23.49 -2.44
CA ASP A 95 -12.95 24.92 -2.51
C ASP A 95 -11.90 25.72 -1.70
N PHE A 96 -11.53 25.23 -0.51
CA PHE A 96 -10.45 25.79 0.28
C PHE A 96 -9.12 25.79 -0.50
N PHE A 97 -8.73 24.70 -1.15
CA PHE A 97 -7.48 24.66 -1.92
C PHE A 97 -7.50 25.59 -3.14
N GLU A 98 -8.65 25.72 -3.81
CA GLU A 98 -8.84 26.64 -4.93
C GLU A 98 -8.71 28.10 -4.46
N GLN A 99 -9.35 28.49 -3.36
CA GLN A 99 -9.20 29.82 -2.75
C GLN A 99 -7.77 30.12 -2.29
N GLN A 100 -7.03 29.08 -1.90
CA GLN A 100 -5.61 29.19 -1.52
C GLN A 100 -4.68 29.25 -2.74
N GLY A 101 -5.20 29.20 -3.97
CA GLY A 101 -4.40 29.25 -5.20
C GLY A 101 -3.49 28.03 -5.36
N CYS A 102 -3.96 26.83 -4.97
CA CYS A 102 -3.19 25.61 -5.21
C CYS A 102 -3.23 25.19 -6.68
N ASP A 103 -2.08 24.92 -7.28
CA ASP A 103 -1.96 24.41 -8.65
C ASP A 103 -2.39 22.96 -8.78
N GLU A 104 -2.27 22.21 -7.68
CA GLU A 104 -2.62 20.80 -7.63
C GLU A 104 -3.03 20.37 -6.22
N ILE A 105 -3.83 19.31 -6.18
CA ILE A 105 -4.35 18.71 -4.96
C ILE A 105 -3.96 17.24 -4.96
N LEU A 106 -3.36 16.79 -3.88
CA LEU A 106 -2.81 15.45 -3.70
C LEU A 106 -3.51 14.74 -2.55
N VAL A 107 -3.71 13.43 -2.67
CA VAL A 107 -4.22 12.60 -1.57
C VAL A 107 -3.65 11.19 -1.69
N THR A 108 -3.26 10.59 -0.58
CA THR A 108 -2.84 9.19 -0.54
C THR A 108 -4.03 8.31 -0.21
N VAL A 109 -4.25 7.27 -1.01
CA VAL A 109 -5.38 6.35 -0.82
C VAL A 109 -4.89 4.92 -0.94
N GLU A 110 -5.18 4.10 0.07
CA GLU A 110 -4.91 2.66 0.06
C GLU A 110 -5.65 1.99 -1.11
N GLY A 111 -4.96 1.11 -1.84
CA GLY A 111 -5.44 0.55 -3.10
C GLY A 111 -6.72 -0.30 -3.01
N PHE A 112 -7.05 -0.86 -1.85
CA PHE A 112 -8.32 -1.57 -1.58
C PHE A 112 -9.34 -0.70 -0.81
N ASN A 113 -9.01 0.54 -0.45
CA ASN A 113 -9.94 1.53 0.11
C ASN A 113 -10.85 2.12 -0.99
N THR A 114 -11.75 1.27 -1.44
CA THR A 114 -12.73 1.55 -2.48
C THR A 114 -13.66 2.73 -2.19
N SER A 115 -13.97 2.99 -0.92
CA SER A 115 -14.80 4.13 -0.54
C SER A 115 -14.08 5.45 -0.88
N SER A 116 -12.83 5.59 -0.45
CA SER A 116 -12.00 6.76 -0.77
C SER A 116 -11.67 6.84 -2.26
N SER A 117 -11.35 5.71 -2.90
CA SER A 117 -11.09 5.68 -4.35
C SER A 117 -12.29 6.15 -5.16
N LYS A 118 -13.50 5.71 -4.81
CA LYS A 118 -14.74 6.22 -5.43
C LYS A 118 -14.91 7.72 -5.18
N LEU A 119 -14.75 8.17 -3.94
CA LEU A 119 -14.92 9.56 -3.54
C LEU A 119 -14.03 10.52 -4.35
N PHE A 120 -12.75 10.17 -4.52
CA PHE A 120 -11.80 11.00 -5.24
C PHE A 120 -11.88 10.85 -6.76
N SER A 121 -12.11 9.63 -7.27
CA SER A 121 -12.25 9.41 -8.72
C SER A 121 -13.43 10.17 -9.33
N THR A 122 -14.56 10.28 -8.62
CA THR A 122 -15.71 11.07 -9.08
C THR A 122 -15.48 12.59 -9.02
N ARG A 123 -14.35 13.04 -8.44
CA ARG A 123 -13.95 14.45 -8.33
C ARG A 123 -12.73 14.79 -9.18
N GLY A 124 -12.51 14.00 -10.24
CA GLY A 124 -11.45 14.26 -11.22
C GLY A 124 -10.04 13.88 -10.79
N PHE A 125 -9.87 13.21 -9.64
CA PHE A 125 -8.56 12.69 -9.25
C PHE A 125 -8.23 11.42 -10.04
N LYS A 126 -6.96 11.25 -10.39
CA LYS A 126 -6.42 9.96 -10.87
C LYS A 126 -5.09 9.66 -10.18
N ILE A 127 -4.74 8.37 -10.14
CA ILE A 127 -3.47 7.90 -9.61
C ILE A 127 -2.31 8.46 -10.45
N LEU A 128 -1.33 9.05 -9.76
CA LEU A 128 -0.06 9.50 -10.32
C LEU A 128 0.97 8.37 -10.16
N SER A 129 1.30 7.69 -11.27
CA SER A 129 2.22 6.55 -11.23
C SER A 129 3.65 6.97 -10.83
N PRO A 130 4.50 6.07 -10.30
CA PRO A 130 5.83 6.43 -9.83
C PRO A 130 6.66 7.17 -10.89
N GLY A 131 6.69 6.67 -12.13
CA GLY A 131 7.39 7.34 -13.23
C GLY A 131 6.82 8.73 -13.56
N ALA A 132 5.50 8.93 -13.39
CA ALA A 132 4.89 10.24 -13.56
C ALA A 132 5.24 11.20 -12.42
N GLN A 133 5.39 10.70 -11.19
CA GLN A 133 5.86 11.49 -10.05
C GLN A 133 7.27 12.04 -10.33
N PHE A 134 8.22 11.18 -10.73
CA PHE A 134 9.58 11.61 -11.06
C PHE A 134 9.64 12.56 -12.28
N ARG A 135 8.82 12.34 -13.32
CA ARG A 135 8.72 13.30 -14.43
C ARG A 135 8.18 14.66 -13.99
N ARG A 136 7.28 14.68 -13.00
CA ARG A 136 6.60 15.89 -12.55
C ARG A 136 7.40 16.70 -11.53
N TYR A 137 8.13 16.03 -10.64
CA TYR A 137 8.84 16.68 -9.52
C TYR A 137 10.35 16.45 -9.54
N GLY A 138 10.88 15.62 -10.44
CA GLY A 138 12.29 15.22 -10.40
C GLY A 138 12.64 14.57 -9.06
N LEU A 139 13.81 14.91 -8.51
CA LEU A 139 14.26 14.45 -7.19
C LEU A 139 13.41 15.03 -6.03
N ALA A 140 12.67 16.12 -6.26
CA ALA A 140 11.76 16.65 -5.24
C ALA A 140 10.57 15.71 -4.95
N THR A 141 10.40 14.63 -5.73
CA THR A 141 9.47 13.54 -5.43
C THR A 141 9.61 13.05 -3.99
N PHE A 142 10.84 12.89 -3.49
CA PHE A 142 11.07 12.49 -2.09
C PHE A 142 10.58 13.57 -1.10
N ALA A 143 10.80 14.85 -1.38
CA ALA A 143 10.26 15.91 -0.55
C ALA A 143 8.71 15.89 -0.54
N VAL A 144 8.08 15.64 -1.70
CA VAL A 144 6.62 15.48 -1.81
C VAL A 144 6.15 14.28 -0.98
N TRP A 145 6.82 13.13 -1.06
CA TRP A 145 6.51 11.97 -0.23
C TRP A 145 6.58 12.32 1.26
N ALA A 146 7.58 13.09 1.71
CA ALA A 146 7.67 13.56 3.09
C ALA A 146 6.49 14.44 3.49
N LYS A 147 6.04 15.34 2.59
CA LYS A 147 4.88 16.19 2.85
C LYS A 147 3.58 15.40 2.89
N LEU A 148 3.48 14.28 2.17
CA LEU A 148 2.32 13.40 2.17
C LEU A 148 2.39 12.26 3.21
N SER A 149 3.51 12.13 3.93
CA SER A 149 3.84 10.96 4.76
C SER A 149 3.85 9.64 3.96
N HIS A 150 4.14 9.71 2.66
CA HIS A 150 4.12 8.60 1.70
C HIS A 150 5.41 7.74 1.75
N TYR A 151 5.84 7.35 2.95
CA TYR A 151 7.03 6.51 3.19
C TYR A 151 6.71 5.22 3.94
N PHE A 152 5.61 5.22 4.71
CA PHE A 152 5.21 4.12 5.59
C PHE A 152 3.87 3.50 5.18
N ASP A 153 3.18 4.12 4.23
CA ASP A 153 1.81 3.81 3.81
C ASP A 153 1.80 2.84 2.61
N LEU A 154 2.36 1.66 2.81
CA LEU A 154 2.48 0.64 1.77
C LEU A 154 1.16 0.29 1.08
N GLY A 155 1.21 0.30 -0.25
CA GLY A 155 0.02 0.06 -1.10
C GLY A 155 -0.99 1.20 -1.11
N HIS A 156 -0.62 2.37 -0.58
CA HIS A 156 -1.29 3.62 -0.92
C HIS A 156 -0.75 4.14 -2.23
N PHE A 157 -1.59 4.89 -2.94
CA PHE A 157 -1.23 5.56 -4.18
C PHE A 157 -1.46 7.05 -4.02
N ILE A 158 -0.59 7.85 -4.62
CA ILE A 158 -0.81 9.28 -4.74
C ILE A 158 -1.85 9.51 -5.83
N TRP A 159 -3.00 10.06 -5.44
CA TRP A 159 -4.03 10.57 -6.33
C TRP A 159 -3.86 12.07 -6.49
N MET A 160 -4.10 12.56 -7.71
CA MET A 160 -3.85 13.95 -8.06
C MET A 160 -4.99 14.56 -8.86
N ARG A 161 -5.30 15.82 -8.55
CA ARG A 161 -6.14 16.74 -9.35
C ARG A 161 -5.34 18.04 -9.65
N PRO A 162 -5.34 18.59 -10.88
CA PRO A 162 -5.91 18.00 -12.09
C PRO A 162 -5.22 16.67 -12.45
N ALA A 163 -5.95 15.81 -13.15
CA ALA A 163 -5.46 14.47 -13.48
C ALA A 163 -4.16 14.51 -14.30
N PRO A 164 -3.21 13.60 -14.05
CA PRO A 164 -2.01 13.49 -14.86
C PRO A 164 -2.33 13.24 -16.33
N GLN A 165 -1.59 13.92 -17.21
CA GLN A 165 -1.68 13.72 -18.66
C GLN A 165 -0.87 12.51 -19.14
N SER A 166 0.17 12.11 -18.41
CA SER A 166 1.06 11.03 -18.85
C SER A 166 0.43 9.64 -18.66
N SER A 167 0.66 8.74 -19.61
CA SER A 167 0.22 7.36 -19.53
C SER A 167 0.95 6.58 -18.42
N ASP A 168 0.19 5.74 -17.74
CA ASP A 168 0.68 4.76 -16.79
C ASP A 168 1.14 3.48 -17.50
N SER A 169 2.24 2.86 -17.04
CA SER A 169 2.78 1.61 -17.62
C SER A 169 2.93 0.53 -16.54
N PRO A 170 2.00 -0.46 -16.50
CA PRO A 170 2.10 -1.59 -15.58
C PRO A 170 3.38 -2.41 -15.77
N THR A 171 3.85 -2.54 -17.01
CA THR A 171 5.08 -3.27 -17.35
C THR A 171 6.32 -2.56 -16.78
N LEU A 172 6.39 -1.23 -16.89
CA LEU A 172 7.51 -0.48 -16.32
C LEU A 172 7.51 -0.55 -14.79
N GLN A 173 6.33 -0.47 -14.16
CA GLN A 173 6.18 -0.65 -12.72
C GLN A 173 6.62 -2.05 -12.26
N TRP A 174 6.29 -3.10 -13.03
CA TRP A 174 6.71 -4.47 -12.75
C TRP A 174 8.23 -4.60 -12.75
N TRP A 175 8.88 -4.19 -13.84
CA TRP A 175 10.34 -4.27 -13.95
C TRP A 175 11.04 -3.37 -12.93
N GLY A 176 10.52 -2.17 -12.66
CA GLY A 176 11.01 -1.31 -11.60
C GLY A 176 10.95 -1.97 -10.22
N THR A 177 9.91 -2.76 -9.96
CA THR A 177 9.76 -3.54 -8.72
C THR A 177 10.82 -4.63 -8.61
N ILE A 178 11.06 -5.39 -9.68
CA ILE A 178 12.11 -6.43 -9.72
C ILE A 178 13.48 -5.80 -9.51
N ILE A 179 13.81 -4.72 -10.23
CA ILE A 179 15.09 -4.03 -10.13
C ILE A 179 15.31 -3.49 -8.72
N ALA A 180 14.33 -2.77 -8.15
CA ALA A 180 14.46 -2.16 -6.82
C ALA A 180 14.67 -3.23 -5.72
N ASN A 181 13.88 -4.30 -5.71
CA ASN A 181 14.07 -5.38 -4.73
C ASN A 181 15.38 -6.12 -4.95
N SER A 182 15.83 -6.28 -6.19
CA SER A 182 17.12 -6.90 -6.49
C SER A 182 18.26 -6.05 -5.95
N LEU A 183 18.28 -4.74 -6.21
CA LEU A 183 19.30 -3.82 -5.69
C LEU A 183 19.34 -3.81 -4.16
N ILE A 184 18.18 -3.82 -3.50
CA ILE A 184 18.11 -3.91 -2.03
C ILE A 184 18.63 -5.27 -1.55
N GLY A 185 18.28 -6.37 -2.23
CA GLY A 185 18.82 -7.69 -1.91
C GLY A 185 20.33 -7.78 -2.08
N LEU A 186 20.89 -7.18 -3.12
CA LEU A 186 22.34 -7.08 -3.32
C LEU A 186 23.01 -6.23 -2.23
N LEU A 187 22.37 -5.14 -1.79
CA LEU A 187 22.82 -4.36 -0.63
C LEU A 187 22.85 -5.22 0.65
N ILE A 188 21.85 -6.08 0.85
CA ILE A 188 21.82 -7.02 1.98
C ILE A 188 22.99 -8.00 1.88
N LEU A 189 23.21 -8.62 0.72
CA LEU A 189 24.34 -9.54 0.51
C LEU A 189 25.69 -8.87 0.75
N TRP A 190 25.85 -7.63 0.28
CA TRP A 190 27.04 -6.84 0.55
C TRP A 190 27.27 -6.63 2.05
N ARG A 191 26.23 -6.26 2.80
CA ARG A 191 26.32 -6.06 4.26
C ARG A 191 26.57 -7.35 5.04
N LEU A 192 26.14 -8.49 4.51
CA LEU A 192 26.40 -9.80 5.10
C LEU A 192 27.88 -10.20 4.97
N GLY A 193 28.60 -9.66 3.98
CA GLY A 193 30.05 -9.83 3.82
C GLY A 193 30.51 -11.29 3.93
N ASP A 194 31.65 -11.49 4.59
CA ASP A 194 32.21 -12.83 4.83
C ASP A 194 31.49 -13.59 5.96
N SER A 195 30.61 -12.93 6.71
CA SER A 195 29.99 -13.48 7.93
C SER A 195 29.08 -14.69 7.68
N ILE A 196 28.60 -14.90 6.44
CA ILE A 196 27.76 -16.05 6.06
C ILE A 196 28.37 -16.84 4.87
N ALA A 197 29.68 -16.72 4.64
CA ALA A 197 30.34 -17.32 3.47
C ALA A 197 29.59 -16.99 2.15
N VAL A 198 29.32 -15.71 1.93
CA VAL A 198 28.61 -15.25 0.73
C VAL A 198 29.45 -15.60 -0.49
N ASN A 199 28.98 -16.59 -1.27
CA ASN A 199 29.63 -17.00 -2.50
C ASN A 199 29.42 -15.91 -3.58
N PRO A 200 30.44 -15.52 -4.37
CA PRO A 200 30.28 -14.57 -5.47
C PRO A 200 29.10 -14.88 -6.42
N TRP A 201 28.77 -16.17 -6.60
CA TRP A 201 27.66 -16.60 -7.43
C TRP A 201 26.28 -16.16 -6.91
N MET A 202 26.15 -15.91 -5.61
CA MET A 202 24.90 -15.46 -4.98
C MET A 202 24.42 -14.10 -5.51
N TRP A 203 25.35 -13.24 -5.93
CA TRP A 203 25.04 -11.94 -6.55
C TRP A 203 24.28 -12.09 -7.87
N TRP A 204 24.64 -13.11 -8.66
CA TRP A 204 23.99 -13.41 -9.93
C TRP A 204 22.69 -14.19 -9.76
N GLN A 205 22.55 -14.96 -8.67
CA GLN A 205 21.36 -15.74 -8.36
C GLN A 205 20.21 -14.91 -7.77
N LEU A 206 20.51 -13.80 -7.09
CA LEU A 206 19.49 -13.02 -6.39
C LEU A 206 18.44 -12.40 -7.33
N PRO A 207 18.80 -11.66 -8.39
CA PRO A 207 17.80 -11.09 -9.30
C PRO A 207 16.85 -12.13 -9.94
N PRO A 208 17.33 -13.28 -10.48
CA PRO A 208 16.41 -14.29 -11.02
C PRO A 208 15.55 -14.96 -9.96
N ILE A 209 16.02 -15.11 -8.71
CA ILE A 209 15.18 -15.63 -7.61
C ILE A 209 14.08 -14.63 -7.23
N VAL A 210 14.40 -13.34 -7.13
CA VAL A 210 13.39 -12.28 -6.92
C VAL A 210 12.36 -12.31 -8.05
N MET A 211 12.82 -12.36 -9.30
CA MET A 211 11.96 -12.47 -10.47
C MET A 211 11.10 -13.74 -10.46
N LEU A 212 11.65 -14.89 -10.06
CA LEU A 212 10.92 -16.15 -9.95
C LEU A 212 9.79 -16.03 -8.92
N LEU A 213 10.13 -15.67 -7.68
CA LEU A 213 9.17 -15.63 -6.56
C LEU A 213 8.08 -14.59 -6.78
N PHE A 214 8.44 -13.39 -7.26
CA PHE A 214 7.45 -12.37 -7.55
C PHE A 214 6.66 -12.72 -8.81
N GLY A 215 7.33 -13.27 -9.83
CA GLY A 215 6.73 -13.68 -11.09
C GLY A 215 5.66 -14.74 -10.91
N VAL A 216 5.93 -15.83 -10.20
CA VAL A 216 4.93 -16.89 -9.95
C VAL A 216 3.75 -16.36 -9.13
N ARG A 217 4.01 -15.48 -8.16
CA ARG A 217 2.97 -14.79 -7.39
C ARG A 217 2.08 -13.95 -8.30
N TYR A 218 2.68 -13.09 -9.12
CA TYR A 218 1.98 -12.22 -10.06
C TYR A 218 1.17 -13.01 -11.09
N LEU A 219 1.79 -14.03 -11.69
CA LEU A 219 1.16 -14.90 -12.68
C LEU A 219 -0.04 -15.64 -12.08
N GLY A 220 0.09 -16.21 -10.88
CA GLY A 220 -1.02 -16.85 -10.18
C GLY A 220 -2.20 -15.91 -9.98
N MET A 221 -1.94 -14.68 -9.53
CA MET A 221 -2.99 -13.67 -9.36
C MET A 221 -3.64 -13.26 -10.70
N VAL A 222 -2.85 -13.06 -11.76
CA VAL A 222 -3.36 -12.64 -13.08
C VAL A 222 -4.16 -13.74 -13.76
N LEU A 223 -3.68 -14.99 -13.73
CA LEU A 223 -4.38 -16.14 -14.29
C LEU A 223 -5.72 -16.35 -13.58
N MET A 224 -5.73 -16.26 -12.25
CA MET A 224 -6.96 -16.37 -11.47
C MET A 224 -7.91 -15.19 -11.69
N ALA A 225 -7.39 -13.98 -11.93
CA ALA A 225 -8.22 -12.84 -12.30
C ALA A 225 -8.87 -13.04 -13.68
N ARG A 226 -8.09 -13.50 -14.68
CA ARG A 226 -8.58 -13.81 -16.04
C ARG A 226 -9.64 -14.89 -16.03
N GLN A 227 -9.43 -15.98 -15.30
CA GLN A 227 -10.42 -17.06 -15.15
C GLN A 227 -11.75 -16.54 -14.58
N GLN A 228 -11.70 -15.53 -13.72
CA GLN A 228 -12.87 -14.93 -13.08
C GLN A 228 -13.46 -13.73 -13.84
N GLY A 229 -12.98 -13.45 -15.05
CA GLY A 229 -13.40 -12.32 -15.88
C GLY A 229 -13.14 -10.95 -15.25
N LEU A 230 -12.12 -10.83 -14.38
CA LEU A 230 -11.79 -9.59 -13.70
C LEU A 230 -10.59 -8.91 -14.38
N ALA A 231 -10.83 -7.75 -14.99
CA ALA A 231 -9.77 -6.94 -15.58
C ALA A 231 -8.92 -6.29 -14.48
N VAL A 232 -7.64 -6.68 -14.41
CA VAL A 232 -6.68 -6.20 -13.41
C VAL A 232 -5.46 -5.55 -14.03
N ARG A 233 -4.74 -4.75 -13.25
CA ARG A 233 -3.44 -4.18 -13.62
C ARG A 233 -2.47 -4.22 -12.46
N PHE A 234 -1.18 -4.36 -12.78
CA PHE A 234 -0.12 -4.28 -11.79
C PHE A 234 0.07 -2.85 -11.29
N ARG A 235 0.34 -2.71 -9.98
CA ARG A 235 0.77 -1.47 -9.34
C ARG A 235 1.96 -1.78 -8.43
N ALA A 236 3.03 -1.00 -8.60
CA ALA A 236 4.15 -0.99 -7.67
C ALA A 236 3.74 -0.32 -6.35
N TRP A 237 4.47 -0.62 -5.27
CA TRP A 237 4.33 0.04 -3.98
C TRP A 237 5.59 0.87 -3.71
N GLU A 238 5.76 1.94 -4.47
CA GLU A 238 7.00 2.70 -4.55
C GLU A 238 7.50 3.25 -3.21
N SER A 239 6.58 3.65 -2.32
CA SER A 239 6.92 4.12 -0.97
C SER A 239 7.63 3.05 -0.14
N GLY A 240 7.35 1.77 -0.43
CA GLY A 240 7.94 0.63 0.26
C GLY A 240 9.44 0.46 0.08
N PHE A 241 9.99 0.87 -1.08
CA PHE A 241 11.39 0.61 -1.39
C PHE A 241 12.34 1.35 -0.46
N MET A 242 12.00 2.58 -0.05
CA MET A 242 12.82 3.35 0.88
C MET A 242 12.81 2.75 2.28
N LEU A 243 11.63 2.33 2.75
CA LEU A 243 11.51 1.61 4.02
C LEU A 243 12.29 0.29 3.99
N SER A 244 12.20 -0.46 2.89
CA SER A 244 12.96 -1.69 2.72
C SER A 244 14.47 -1.46 2.69
N ALA A 245 14.94 -0.41 2.02
CA ALA A 245 16.35 -0.06 2.01
C ALA A 245 16.84 0.38 3.40
N ALA A 246 16.03 1.16 4.14
CA ALA A 246 16.34 1.55 5.51
C ALA A 246 16.43 0.34 6.44
N ILE A 247 15.48 -0.60 6.36
CA ILE A 247 15.52 -1.86 7.11
C ILE A 247 16.79 -2.64 6.77
N ALA A 248 17.11 -2.77 5.48
CA ALA A 248 18.32 -3.45 5.02
C ALA A 248 19.62 -2.78 5.49
N LEU A 249 19.63 -1.46 5.75
CA LEU A 249 20.76 -0.71 6.27
C LEU A 249 20.87 -0.74 7.81
N VAL A 250 19.75 -0.83 8.52
CA VAL A 250 19.73 -0.87 9.99
C VAL A 250 19.93 -2.29 10.51
N PHE A 251 19.19 -3.26 9.95
CA PHE A 251 19.15 -4.64 10.40
C PHE A 251 19.89 -5.54 9.40
N VAL A 252 21.08 -6.00 9.77
CA VAL A 252 21.92 -6.87 8.94
C VAL A 252 21.14 -8.15 8.59
N GLY A 253 21.08 -8.49 7.30
CA GLY A 253 20.38 -9.69 6.81
C GLY A 253 18.85 -9.57 6.73
N ALA A 254 18.25 -8.46 7.19
CA ALA A 254 16.79 -8.30 7.15
C ALA A 254 16.33 -7.83 5.76
N MET A 255 15.48 -8.64 5.13
CA MET A 255 14.82 -8.29 3.88
C MET A 255 13.35 -7.95 4.12
N TYR A 256 12.91 -6.84 3.53
CA TYR A 256 11.52 -6.41 3.55
C TYR A 256 10.96 -6.33 2.11
N PRO A 257 10.47 -7.45 1.55
CA PRO A 257 10.14 -7.53 0.14
C PRO A 257 8.92 -6.67 -0.21
N ILE A 258 9.04 -5.94 -1.31
CA ILE A 258 8.00 -5.05 -1.83
C ILE A 258 7.54 -5.58 -3.19
N PRO A 259 6.64 -6.58 -3.25
CA PRO A 259 6.28 -7.26 -4.49
C PRO A 259 5.26 -6.49 -5.36
N GLY A 260 4.68 -5.40 -4.85
CA GLY A 260 3.51 -4.78 -5.45
C GLY A 260 2.31 -5.73 -5.46
N SER A 261 1.27 -5.37 -6.23
CA SER A 261 0.09 -6.22 -6.38
C SER A 261 -0.69 -5.91 -7.65
N VAL A 262 -1.70 -6.73 -7.92
CA VAL A 262 -2.68 -6.49 -8.99
C VAL A 262 -3.98 -5.95 -8.41
N TYR A 263 -4.51 -4.93 -9.08
CA TYR A 263 -5.70 -4.21 -8.67
C TYR A 263 -6.73 -4.21 -9.80
N PRO A 264 -8.04 -4.23 -9.50
CA PRO A 264 -9.08 -4.01 -10.51
C PRO A 264 -8.81 -2.73 -11.30
N THR A 265 -9.02 -2.79 -12.62
CA THR A 265 -8.85 -1.62 -13.50
C THR A 265 -9.98 -0.60 -13.37
N ALA A 266 -11.16 -1.05 -12.94
CA ALA A 266 -12.28 -0.18 -12.62
C ALA A 266 -11.90 0.77 -11.49
N THR A 267 -12.24 2.06 -11.63
CA THR A 267 -12.06 3.07 -10.58
C THR A 267 -13.19 3.05 -9.56
N GLN A 268 -14.34 2.49 -9.93
CA GLN A 268 -15.52 2.38 -9.10
C GLN A 268 -15.90 0.91 -8.93
N TRP A 269 -15.55 0.35 -7.78
CA TRP A 269 -15.95 -0.98 -7.33
C TRP A 269 -16.02 -0.95 -5.80
N ARG A 270 -16.60 -1.98 -5.19
CA ARG A 270 -16.64 -2.11 -3.73
C ARG A 270 -15.84 -3.32 -3.31
N TYR A 271 -14.99 -3.16 -2.30
CA TYR A 271 -14.12 -4.23 -1.83
C TYR A 271 -14.89 -5.47 -1.40
N ARG A 272 -15.98 -5.27 -0.66
CA ARG A 272 -16.85 -6.37 -0.18
C ARG A 272 -17.44 -7.18 -1.32
N ASP A 273 -17.84 -6.52 -2.41
CA ASP A 273 -18.51 -7.17 -3.55
C ASP A 273 -17.50 -8.02 -4.36
N LEU A 274 -16.23 -7.58 -4.44
CA LEU A 274 -15.17 -8.32 -5.13
C LEU A 274 -14.37 -9.26 -4.21
N LEU A 275 -14.63 -9.26 -2.90
CA LEU A 275 -13.86 -10.03 -1.92
C LEU A 275 -13.72 -11.52 -2.27
N PRO A 276 -14.76 -12.25 -2.73
CA PRO A 276 -14.60 -13.64 -3.14
C PRO A 276 -13.61 -13.82 -4.29
N LYS A 277 -13.59 -12.89 -5.26
CA LYS A 277 -12.64 -12.94 -6.39
C LYS A 277 -11.23 -12.60 -5.95
N LEU A 278 -11.09 -11.56 -5.12
CA LEU A 278 -9.82 -11.09 -4.59
C LEU A 278 -9.17 -12.10 -3.63
N GLY A 279 -9.96 -12.79 -2.81
CA GLY A 279 -9.46 -13.85 -1.92
C GLY A 279 -8.89 -15.04 -2.69
N ARG A 280 -9.57 -15.48 -3.75
CA ARG A 280 -9.06 -16.53 -4.64
C ARG A 280 -7.82 -16.11 -5.41
N MET A 281 -7.76 -14.85 -5.87
CA MET A 281 -6.54 -14.29 -6.47
C MET A 281 -5.39 -14.28 -5.47
N ALA A 282 -5.64 -13.87 -4.22
CA ALA A 282 -4.64 -13.87 -3.15
C ALA A 282 -4.11 -15.29 -2.90
N LEU A 283 -4.98 -16.29 -2.80
CA LEU A 283 -4.61 -17.70 -2.68
C LEU A 283 -3.75 -18.18 -3.87
N ALA A 284 -4.18 -17.87 -5.10
CA ALA A 284 -3.45 -18.24 -6.30
C ALA A 284 -2.07 -17.55 -6.40
N GLY A 285 -1.91 -16.38 -5.78
CA GLY A 285 -0.62 -15.69 -5.69
C GLY A 285 0.31 -16.24 -4.60
N THR A 286 -0.22 -16.57 -3.43
CA THR A 286 0.60 -16.99 -2.28
C THR A 286 0.97 -18.46 -2.30
N LEU A 287 0.05 -19.34 -2.72
CA LEU A 287 0.25 -20.79 -2.68
C LEU A 287 1.45 -21.27 -3.50
N PRO A 288 1.68 -20.83 -4.75
CA PRO A 288 2.85 -21.26 -5.52
C PRO A 288 4.17 -20.88 -4.86
N VAL A 289 4.26 -19.68 -4.27
CA VAL A 289 5.46 -19.23 -3.55
C VAL A 289 5.74 -20.15 -2.36
N LEU A 290 4.71 -20.45 -1.56
CA LEU A 290 4.82 -21.33 -0.41
C LEU A 290 5.25 -22.76 -0.82
N LEU A 291 4.68 -23.29 -1.90
CA LEU A 291 5.03 -24.61 -2.44
C LEU A 291 6.46 -24.66 -2.97
N ILE A 292 6.95 -23.59 -3.61
CA ILE A 292 8.35 -23.51 -4.06
C ILE A 292 9.30 -23.57 -2.87
N LEU A 293 9.00 -22.89 -1.76
CA LEU A 293 9.89 -22.90 -0.58
C LEU A 293 9.93 -24.27 0.09
N TRP A 294 8.78 -24.91 0.26
CA TRP A 294 8.70 -26.28 0.77
C TRP A 294 9.39 -27.28 -0.18
N GLY A 295 9.10 -27.19 -1.48
CA GLY A 295 9.67 -28.05 -2.49
C GLY A 295 11.18 -27.93 -2.57
N ALA A 296 11.71 -26.70 -2.58
CA ALA A 296 13.15 -26.46 -2.61
C ALA A 296 13.87 -27.02 -1.38
N TRP A 297 13.28 -26.86 -0.19
CA TRP A 297 13.82 -27.46 1.03
C TRP A 297 13.76 -28.99 1.00
N MET A 298 12.65 -29.60 0.55
CA MET A 298 12.60 -31.07 0.42
C MET A 298 13.64 -31.61 -0.57
N ILE A 299 13.81 -30.95 -1.72
CA ILE A 299 14.81 -31.33 -2.72
C ILE A 299 16.24 -31.15 -2.17
N SER A 300 16.48 -30.15 -1.31
CA SER A 300 17.79 -29.97 -0.69
C SER A 300 18.13 -31.06 0.32
N GLN A 301 17.13 -31.64 1.03
CA GLN A 301 17.36 -32.80 1.89
C GLN A 301 17.82 -34.04 1.09
N LEU A 302 17.54 -34.08 -0.21
CA LEU A 302 18.00 -35.13 -1.12
C LEU A 302 19.39 -34.84 -1.72
N GLY A 303 20.02 -33.72 -1.38
CA GLY A 303 21.33 -33.31 -1.91
C GLY A 303 21.32 -32.85 -3.37
N LEU A 304 20.14 -32.63 -3.95
CA LEU A 304 19.97 -32.35 -5.39
C LEU A 304 20.00 -30.85 -5.74
N LEU A 305 20.11 -29.97 -4.74
CA LEU A 305 19.99 -28.53 -4.92
C LEU A 305 21.16 -27.81 -4.24
N SER A 306 21.79 -26.88 -4.96
CA SER A 306 22.95 -26.16 -4.43
C SER A 306 22.58 -25.34 -3.18
N THR A 307 23.45 -25.40 -2.17
CA THR A 307 23.28 -24.67 -0.90
C THR A 307 23.22 -23.16 -1.10
N ALA A 308 24.00 -22.62 -2.04
CA ALA A 308 23.98 -21.19 -2.38
C ALA A 308 22.61 -20.72 -2.91
N TRP A 309 22.00 -21.51 -3.81
CA TRP A 309 20.70 -21.17 -4.37
C TRP A 309 19.59 -21.28 -3.32
N LEU A 310 19.61 -22.32 -2.47
CA LEU A 310 18.68 -22.45 -1.36
C LEU A 310 18.76 -21.28 -0.37
N LYS A 311 19.98 -20.86 -0.02
CA LYS A 311 20.21 -19.71 0.86
C LYS A 311 19.58 -18.44 0.32
N ILE A 312 19.77 -18.12 -0.97
CA ILE A 312 19.14 -16.94 -1.58
C ILE A 312 17.63 -17.11 -1.69
N LEU A 313 17.14 -18.30 -2.06
CA LEU A 313 15.71 -18.57 -2.13
C LEU A 313 15.04 -18.34 -0.77
N LEU A 314 15.63 -18.84 0.32
CA LEU A 314 15.10 -18.68 1.67
C LEU A 314 15.29 -17.24 2.19
N LEU A 315 16.40 -16.57 1.86
CA LEU A 315 16.63 -15.15 2.21
C LEU A 315 15.51 -14.23 1.68
N VAL A 316 15.07 -14.46 0.44
CA VAL A 316 13.99 -13.68 -0.18
C VAL A 316 12.61 -14.24 0.18
N GLY A 317 12.48 -15.56 0.10
CA GLY A 317 11.20 -16.26 0.18
C GLY A 317 10.57 -16.27 1.56
N LYS A 318 11.37 -16.51 2.62
CA LYS A 318 10.87 -16.49 4.00
C LYS A 318 10.18 -15.16 4.32
N PRO A 319 10.85 -14.00 4.25
CA PRO A 319 10.19 -12.73 4.55
C PRO A 319 9.02 -12.45 3.59
N LEU A 320 9.09 -12.88 2.32
CA LEU A 320 7.97 -12.72 1.38
C LEU A 320 6.70 -13.42 1.87
N ILE A 321 6.77 -14.69 2.27
CA ILE A 321 5.57 -15.41 2.77
C ILE A 321 5.11 -14.92 4.14
N LEU A 322 6.03 -14.41 4.98
CA LEU A 322 5.69 -13.82 6.27
C LEU A 322 4.79 -12.60 6.07
N PHE A 323 5.22 -11.63 5.24
CA PHE A 323 4.42 -10.43 4.98
C PHE A 323 3.22 -10.73 4.08
N ASP A 324 3.37 -11.60 3.07
CA ASP A 324 2.29 -11.85 2.10
C ASP A 324 1.19 -12.77 2.63
N ILE A 325 1.40 -13.54 3.70
CA ILE A 325 0.41 -14.46 4.28
C ILE A 325 0.14 -14.16 5.75
N VAL A 326 1.17 -14.16 6.60
CA VAL A 326 1.05 -14.24 8.07
C VAL A 326 0.60 -12.92 8.68
N MET A 327 0.90 -11.77 8.06
CA MET A 327 0.59 -10.45 8.59
C MET A 327 -0.62 -9.79 7.88
N PRO A 328 -1.89 -10.14 8.20
CA PRO A 328 -3.07 -9.57 7.56
C PRO A 328 -3.50 -8.20 8.12
N PHE A 329 -2.76 -7.66 9.09
CA PHE A 329 -3.13 -6.46 9.84
C PHE A 329 -2.31 -5.24 9.42
N PHE A 330 -2.75 -4.04 9.82
CA PHE A 330 -2.02 -2.81 9.58
C PHE A 330 -0.57 -2.92 10.11
N PRO A 331 0.44 -2.38 9.40
CA PRO A 331 0.39 -1.61 8.15
C PRO A 331 0.38 -2.46 6.86
N PHE A 332 0.22 -3.77 6.95
CA PHE A 332 0.41 -4.72 5.84
C PHE A 332 -0.87 -5.04 5.06
N PHE A 333 -1.88 -4.17 5.13
CA PHE A 333 -3.19 -4.40 4.48
C PHE A 333 -3.11 -4.59 2.97
N SER A 334 -2.04 -4.11 2.33
CA SER A 334 -1.77 -4.23 0.90
C SER A 334 -1.22 -5.59 0.49
N PHE A 335 -0.77 -6.45 1.42
CA PHE A 335 -0.37 -7.83 1.20
C PHE A 335 -1.52 -8.87 1.21
N ASN A 336 -1.34 -9.98 0.50
CA ASN A 336 -2.39 -10.97 0.23
C ASN A 336 -3.05 -11.55 1.48
N GLY A 337 -2.32 -11.63 2.60
CA GLY A 337 -2.79 -12.08 3.89
C GLY A 337 -4.09 -11.40 4.32
N ARG A 338 -4.22 -10.09 4.08
CA ARG A 338 -5.46 -9.36 4.39
C ARG A 338 -6.68 -9.87 3.61
N ARG A 339 -6.52 -10.14 2.31
CA ARG A 339 -7.63 -10.67 1.48
C ARG A 339 -7.97 -12.09 1.87
N LEU A 340 -6.97 -12.92 2.16
CA LEU A 340 -7.17 -14.29 2.64
C LEU A 340 -7.95 -14.30 3.97
N TRP A 341 -7.55 -13.45 4.92
CA TRP A 341 -8.22 -13.31 6.21
C TRP A 341 -9.67 -12.86 6.07
N ASP A 342 -9.92 -11.81 5.28
CA ASP A 342 -11.26 -11.27 5.05
C ASP A 342 -12.16 -12.25 4.30
N TRP A 343 -11.62 -12.99 3.32
CA TRP A 343 -12.37 -13.93 2.50
C TRP A 343 -12.66 -15.25 3.24
N HIS A 344 -11.65 -15.87 3.85
CA HIS A 344 -11.78 -17.17 4.51
C HIS A 344 -10.70 -17.41 5.57
N LYS A 345 -11.01 -17.13 6.85
CA LYS A 345 -10.08 -17.28 7.99
C LYS A 345 -9.46 -18.68 8.12
N GLY A 346 -10.19 -19.75 7.82
CA GLY A 346 -9.66 -21.12 7.85
C GLY A 346 -8.52 -21.37 6.84
N ILE A 347 -8.72 -21.00 5.56
CA ILE A 347 -7.69 -21.06 4.51
C ILE A 347 -6.49 -20.19 4.91
N TRP A 348 -6.73 -18.97 5.40
CA TRP A 348 -5.66 -18.12 5.91
C TRP A 348 -4.87 -18.80 7.02
N ALA A 349 -5.54 -19.41 8.02
CA ALA A 349 -4.88 -20.05 9.15
C ALA A 349 -4.00 -21.22 8.69
N VAL A 350 -4.49 -22.08 7.79
CA VAL A 350 -3.71 -23.18 7.22
C VAL A 350 -2.46 -22.67 6.51
N LEU A 351 -2.60 -21.65 5.65
CA LEU A 351 -1.45 -21.07 4.93
C LEU A 351 -0.48 -20.36 5.88
N ALA A 352 -0.98 -19.64 6.88
CA ALA A 352 -0.16 -18.94 7.86
C ALA A 352 0.64 -19.94 8.71
N THR A 353 0.02 -21.03 9.18
CA THR A 353 0.72 -22.11 9.89
C THR A 353 1.78 -22.74 9.01
N ALA A 354 1.46 -23.07 7.76
CA ALA A 354 2.43 -23.62 6.81
C ALA A 354 3.58 -22.64 6.51
N ALA A 355 3.30 -21.33 6.45
CA ALA A 355 4.31 -20.31 6.24
C ALA A 355 5.23 -20.13 7.48
N ILE A 356 4.66 -20.13 8.69
CA ILE A 356 5.43 -20.10 9.94
C ILE A 356 6.32 -21.35 10.04
N ALA A 357 5.81 -22.52 9.64
CA ALA A 357 6.59 -23.75 9.64
C ALA A 357 7.82 -23.68 8.71
N VAL A 358 7.76 -22.98 7.57
CA VAL A 358 8.95 -22.72 6.72
C VAL A 358 10.03 -21.95 7.50
N PHE A 359 9.66 -21.02 8.38
CA PHE A 359 10.63 -20.29 9.19
C PHE A 359 11.32 -21.19 10.20
N LEU A 360 10.56 -22.07 10.84
CA LEU A 360 11.01 -22.92 11.95
C LEU A 360 11.76 -24.18 11.48
N ILE A 361 11.45 -24.68 10.28
CA ILE A 361 11.95 -26.00 9.81
C ILE A 361 12.93 -25.85 8.64
N CYS A 362 12.66 -24.94 7.69
CA CYS A 362 13.47 -24.88 6.48
C CYS A 362 14.77 -24.11 6.71
N GLU A 363 15.87 -24.81 6.96
CA GLU A 363 17.21 -24.22 7.05
C GLU A 363 18.01 -24.48 5.75
N ALA A 364 19.02 -23.63 5.52
CA ALA A 364 19.72 -23.47 4.24
C ALA A 364 21.15 -24.00 4.24
#